data_AF-A0A4U1BQK4-F1
#
_entry.id   AF-A0A4U1BQK4-F1
#
_cell.length_a   1.000
_cell.length_b   1.000
_cell.length_c   1.000
_cell.angle_alpha   90.00
_cell.angle_beta   90.00
_cell.angle_gamma   90.00
#
_symmetry.space_group_name_H-M   'P 1'
#
loop_
_entity.id
_entity.type
_entity.pdbx_description
1 polymer ?
#
loop_
_entity_poly.entity_id
_entity_poly.type
_entity_poly.pdbx_seq_one_letter_code
_entity_poly.pdbx_strand_id
1 'polypeptide(L)'
;MVIHNKSITTKGVPMTLTRPALVVVTDLDGTLLDHHHYDFVAALPALERLRKHRIPVVLNTSKTRAEVQQWRAQLDNHHPYVIENGGAILWPTEQGERVQSLGKPRHAILEVLARIQTQLSLTLEGFSHWTTDELMTHTGLAQGPAEQAMARRYSEPLLWPKEQPLERFSQALAEHDLQGLRGGRFLHVQGQHDKSDALGPLREHYHHELGQAPVIVALGDGDNDRAMLAQADWAVVIRSPNHSPLQVDAKAGRKTMLPAGIGPFGWNQAIHHILDHYQFD
;
A
#
# COMPACT_ATOMS: atom_id res chain seq x y z
N MET A 1 0.29 33.36 68.45
CA MET A 1 0.70 33.46 67.04
C MET A 1 0.26 32.17 66.35
N VAL A 2 -0.94 32.18 65.78
CA VAL A 2 -1.62 30.98 65.24
C VAL A 2 -1.30 30.87 63.76
N ILE A 3 -0.62 29.80 63.36
CA ILE A 3 -0.25 29.52 61.97
C ILE A 3 -1.43 28.81 61.31
N HIS A 4 -2.17 29.51 60.44
CA HIS A 4 -3.20 28.90 59.59
C HIS A 4 -2.52 28.30 58.35
N ASN A 5 -2.43 26.97 58.32
CA ASN A 5 -1.99 26.22 57.16
C ASN A 5 -3.16 26.07 56.18
N LYS A 6 -3.22 26.91 55.13
CA LYS A 6 -4.20 26.74 54.05
C LYS A 6 -3.70 25.66 53.08
N SER A 7 -4.34 24.50 53.10
CA SER A 7 -4.19 23.45 52.09
C SER A 7 -4.67 23.97 50.74
N ILE A 8 -3.74 24.17 49.81
CA ILE A 8 -4.05 24.39 48.39
C ILE A 8 -4.29 23.00 47.80
N THR A 9 -5.54 22.61 47.71
CA THR A 9 -5.96 21.48 46.87
C THR A 9 -5.96 21.93 45.42
N THR A 10 -4.85 21.71 44.72
CA THR A 10 -4.82 21.76 43.26
C THR A 10 -5.69 20.62 42.73
N LYS A 11 -6.95 20.92 42.42
CA LYS A 11 -7.79 20.08 41.56
C LYS A 11 -7.05 19.95 40.23
N GLY A 12 -6.43 18.80 40.00
CA GLY A 12 -5.92 18.43 38.69
C GLY A 12 -7.10 18.46 37.72
N VAL A 13 -7.03 19.33 36.72
CA VAL A 13 -7.86 19.19 35.52
C VAL A 13 -7.54 17.80 34.97
N PRO A 14 -8.52 16.90 34.77
CA PRO A 14 -8.24 15.65 34.11
C PRO A 14 -7.71 16.01 32.72
N MET A 15 -6.43 15.71 32.47
CA MET A 15 -5.92 15.72 31.10
C MET A 15 -6.68 14.60 30.39
N THR A 16 -7.76 14.95 29.69
CA THR A 16 -8.30 14.10 28.65
C THR A 16 -7.17 13.86 27.68
N LEU A 17 -6.54 12.69 27.76
CA LEU A 17 -5.62 12.22 26.74
C LEU A 17 -6.40 12.19 25.44
N THR A 18 -6.22 13.21 24.61
CA THR A 18 -6.79 13.27 23.27
C THR A 18 -6.25 12.07 22.51
N ARG A 19 -7.16 11.16 22.11
CA ARG A 19 -6.82 10.00 21.29
C ARG A 19 -6.12 10.49 20.01
N PRO A 20 -5.04 9.80 19.57
CA PRO A 20 -4.35 10.22 18.36
C PRO A 20 -5.26 10.06 17.15
N ALA A 21 -5.08 10.93 16.15
CA ALA A 21 -5.61 10.68 14.82
C ALA A 21 -4.90 9.46 14.22
N LEU A 22 -5.66 8.51 13.68
CA LEU A 22 -5.13 7.33 12.98
C LEU A 22 -5.46 7.43 11.49
N VAL A 23 -4.55 6.94 10.65
CA VAL A 23 -4.81 6.67 9.23
C VAL A 23 -4.23 5.30 8.93
N VAL A 24 -5.07 4.41 8.38
CA VAL A 24 -4.66 3.08 7.95
C VAL A 24 -4.27 3.14 6.49
N VAL A 25 -3.06 2.66 6.16
CA VAL A 25 -2.57 2.53 4.79
C VAL A 25 -2.28 1.04 4.56
N THR A 26 -2.99 0.40 3.65
CA THR A 26 -2.96 -1.06 3.54
C THR A 26 -2.71 -1.50 2.11
N ASP A 27 -1.86 -2.51 1.95
CA ASP A 27 -1.89 -3.31 0.73
C ASP A 27 -3.21 -4.08 0.61
N LEU A 28 -3.51 -4.53 -0.61
CA LEU A 28 -4.67 -5.35 -0.94
C LEU A 28 -4.35 -6.84 -0.94
N ASP A 29 -3.60 -7.33 -1.90
CA ASP A 29 -3.49 -8.76 -2.18
C ASP A 29 -2.64 -9.47 -1.15
N GLY A 30 -3.15 -10.53 -0.50
CA GLY A 30 -2.42 -11.21 0.57
C GLY A 30 -2.40 -10.44 1.90
N THR A 31 -2.95 -9.22 1.92
CA THR A 31 -3.05 -8.34 3.09
C THR A 31 -4.51 -8.13 3.52
N LEU A 32 -5.26 -7.26 2.83
CA LEU A 32 -6.69 -7.03 3.12
C LEU A 32 -7.58 -8.06 2.43
N LEU A 33 -7.14 -8.56 1.27
CA LEU A 33 -7.77 -9.62 0.50
C LEU A 33 -7.00 -10.92 0.72
N ASP A 34 -7.70 -12.05 0.85
CA ASP A 34 -7.02 -13.34 0.89
C ASP A 34 -6.35 -13.66 -0.44
N HIS A 35 -5.29 -14.47 -0.40
CA HIS A 35 -4.44 -14.73 -1.56
C HIS A 35 -5.12 -15.62 -2.64
N HIS A 36 -6.13 -16.40 -2.28
CA HIS A 36 -6.71 -17.41 -3.17
C HIS A 36 -8.01 -16.96 -3.82
N HIS A 37 -8.92 -16.37 -3.04
CA HIS A 37 -10.26 -15.99 -3.50
C HIS A 37 -10.48 -14.48 -3.51
N TYR A 38 -9.49 -13.69 -3.08
CA TYR A 38 -9.59 -12.24 -2.91
C TYR A 38 -10.78 -11.82 -2.02
N ASP A 39 -11.14 -12.66 -1.06
CA ASP A 39 -12.16 -12.41 -0.04
C ASP A 39 -11.58 -11.54 1.09
N PHE A 40 -12.42 -10.67 1.63
CA PHE A 40 -12.12 -9.77 2.75
C PHE A 40 -13.11 -9.93 3.91
N VAL A 41 -14.00 -10.93 3.89
CA VAL A 41 -15.01 -11.16 4.92
C VAL A 41 -14.40 -11.21 6.33
N ALA A 42 -13.24 -11.84 6.49
CA ALA A 42 -12.55 -11.91 7.78
C ALA A 42 -12.06 -10.55 8.30
N ALA A 43 -11.89 -9.55 7.43
CA ALA A 43 -11.51 -8.18 7.77
C ALA A 43 -12.71 -7.25 8.08
N LEU A 44 -13.94 -7.67 7.77
CA LEU A 44 -15.15 -6.86 7.96
C LEU A 44 -15.32 -6.32 9.39
N PRO A 45 -15.14 -7.10 10.47
CA PRO A 45 -15.33 -6.59 11.83
C PRO A 45 -14.39 -5.42 12.18
N ALA A 46 -13.13 -5.50 11.75
CA ALA A 46 -12.17 -4.42 11.91
C ALA A 46 -12.48 -3.22 11.00
N LEU A 47 -12.88 -3.44 9.75
CA LEU A 47 -13.33 -2.37 8.84
C LEU A 47 -14.53 -1.61 9.42
N GLU A 48 -15.50 -2.31 10.02
CA GLU A 48 -16.66 -1.69 10.68
C GLU A 48 -16.26 -0.82 11.87
N ARG A 49 -15.32 -1.27 12.71
CA ARG A 49 -14.79 -0.43 13.80
C ARG A 49 -14.08 0.81 13.26
N LEU A 50 -13.26 0.68 12.22
CA LEU A 50 -12.60 1.83 11.58
C LEU A 50 -13.64 2.83 11.05
N ARG A 51 -14.69 2.36 10.35
CA ARG A 51 -15.81 3.21 9.89
C ARG A 51 -16.53 3.89 11.05
N LYS A 52 -16.86 3.16 12.12
CA LYS A 52 -17.50 3.71 13.34
C LYS A 52 -16.72 4.90 13.91
N HIS A 53 -15.40 4.82 13.89
CA HIS A 53 -14.51 5.89 14.39
C HIS A 53 -14.05 6.88 13.32
N ARG A 54 -14.56 6.77 12.09
CA ARG A 54 -14.16 7.60 10.94
C ARG A 54 -12.64 7.60 10.72
N ILE A 55 -12.00 6.46 10.95
CA ILE A 55 -10.57 6.28 10.71
C ILE A 55 -10.38 5.99 9.22
N PRO A 56 -9.62 6.80 8.48
CA PRO A 56 -9.42 6.59 7.07
C PRO A 56 -8.66 5.31 6.77
N VAL A 57 -9.06 4.64 5.68
CA VAL A 57 -8.40 3.45 5.13
C VAL A 57 -8.00 3.75 3.69
N VAL A 58 -6.71 3.98 3.49
CA VAL A 58 -6.09 4.26 2.19
C VAL A 58 -5.58 2.95 1.61
N LEU A 59 -6.08 2.56 0.45
CA LEU A 59 -5.56 1.40 -0.28
C LEU A 59 -4.25 1.79 -0.97
N ASN A 60 -3.19 0.99 -0.83
CA ASN A 60 -1.90 1.23 -1.45
C ASN A 60 -1.34 -0.05 -2.08
N THR A 61 -1.51 -0.19 -3.40
CA THR A 61 -1.41 -1.49 -4.09
C THR A 61 -0.62 -1.41 -5.40
N SER A 62 -0.18 -2.55 -5.91
CA SER A 62 0.45 -2.71 -7.25
C SER A 62 -0.57 -2.66 -8.41
N LYS A 63 -1.86 -2.78 -8.08
CA LYS A 63 -3.00 -2.75 -9.00
C LYS A 63 -3.17 -1.40 -9.69
N THR A 64 -3.79 -1.44 -10.86
CA THR A 64 -4.18 -0.26 -11.64
C THR A 64 -5.32 0.51 -11.00
N ARG A 65 -5.56 1.73 -11.50
CA ARG A 65 -6.78 2.48 -11.16
C ARG A 65 -8.06 1.69 -11.43
N ALA A 66 -8.13 1.00 -12.57
CA ALA A 66 -9.33 0.29 -13.00
C ALA A 66 -9.67 -0.88 -12.06
N GLU A 67 -8.64 -1.67 -11.69
CA GLU A 67 -8.80 -2.76 -10.72
C GLU A 67 -9.22 -2.21 -9.34
N VAL A 68 -8.59 -1.12 -8.88
CA VAL A 68 -8.88 -0.58 -7.54
C VAL A 68 -10.29 0.00 -7.45
N GLN A 69 -10.84 0.59 -8.51
CA GLN A 69 -12.21 1.11 -8.51
C GLN A 69 -13.25 0.02 -8.20
N GLN A 70 -13.06 -1.20 -8.72
CA GLN A 70 -13.91 -2.33 -8.39
C GLN A 70 -13.83 -2.69 -6.90
N TRP A 71 -12.62 -2.75 -6.34
CA TRP A 71 -12.44 -3.07 -4.92
C TRP A 71 -12.97 -1.97 -4.00
N ARG A 72 -12.80 -0.70 -4.37
CA ARG A 72 -13.36 0.42 -3.62
C ARG A 72 -14.88 0.38 -3.55
N ALA A 73 -15.54 0.01 -4.65
CA ALA A 73 -16.99 -0.18 -4.65
C ALA A 73 -17.42 -1.31 -3.72
N GLN A 74 -16.72 -2.46 -3.72
CA GLN A 74 -17.03 -3.59 -2.85
C GLN A 74 -16.77 -3.29 -1.36
N LEU A 75 -15.72 -2.55 -1.07
CA LEU A 75 -15.32 -2.19 0.30
C LEU A 75 -16.04 -0.95 0.83
N ASP A 76 -16.87 -0.29 0.02
CA ASP A 76 -17.45 1.04 0.32
C ASP A 76 -16.36 2.04 0.77
N ASN A 77 -15.29 2.13 -0.03
CA ASN A 77 -14.08 2.90 0.30
C ASN A 77 -14.01 4.23 -0.46
N HIS A 78 -14.15 5.34 0.27
CA HIS A 78 -14.21 6.70 -0.30
C HIS A 78 -12.95 7.55 -0.05
N HIS A 79 -11.91 6.97 0.55
CA HIS A 79 -10.68 7.67 0.88
C HIS A 79 -9.75 7.80 -0.34
N PRO A 80 -8.72 8.67 -0.29
CA PRO A 80 -7.58 8.61 -1.19
C PRO A 80 -7.00 7.20 -1.27
N TYR A 81 -6.41 6.89 -2.42
CA TYR A 81 -5.82 5.58 -2.67
C TYR A 81 -4.63 5.71 -3.63
N VAL A 82 -3.76 4.72 -3.58
CA VAL A 82 -2.47 4.70 -4.26
C VAL A 82 -2.40 3.48 -5.16
N ILE A 83 -2.00 3.70 -6.40
CA ILE A 83 -1.96 2.68 -7.46
C ILE A 83 -0.53 2.40 -7.91
N GLU A 84 -0.33 1.24 -8.53
CA GLU A 84 0.91 0.86 -9.21
C GLU A 84 2.17 1.08 -8.35
N ASN A 85 2.12 0.58 -7.11
CA ASN A 85 3.20 0.64 -6.11
C ASN A 85 3.68 2.06 -5.80
N GLY A 86 2.77 3.02 -5.66
CA GLY A 86 3.16 4.42 -5.43
C GLY A 86 3.27 5.26 -6.70
N GLY A 87 2.91 4.73 -7.87
CA GLY A 87 2.99 5.48 -9.13
C GLY A 87 2.13 6.75 -9.15
N ALA A 88 0.97 6.71 -8.48
CA ALA A 88 0.16 7.90 -8.25
C ALA A 88 -0.75 7.76 -7.03
N ILE A 89 -1.05 8.91 -6.42
CA ILE A 89 -2.14 9.06 -5.46
C ILE A 89 -3.35 9.62 -6.19
N LEU A 90 -4.52 9.04 -5.94
CA LEU A 90 -5.80 9.53 -6.41
C LEU A 90 -6.56 10.10 -5.22
N TRP A 91 -6.89 11.39 -5.32
CA TRP A 91 -7.61 12.15 -4.32
C TRP A 91 -9.06 12.32 -4.76
N PRO A 92 -10.03 11.66 -4.12
CA PRO A 92 -11.45 11.92 -4.35
C PRO A 92 -11.79 13.39 -4.08
N THR A 93 -12.60 13.97 -4.95
CA THR A 93 -13.07 15.36 -4.88
C THR A 93 -14.55 15.39 -5.30
N GLU A 94 -15.24 16.49 -5.04
CA GLU A 94 -16.64 16.65 -5.49
C GLU A 94 -16.80 16.55 -7.01
N GLN A 95 -15.76 16.85 -7.77
CA GLN A 95 -15.77 16.90 -9.24
C GLN A 95 -15.20 15.62 -9.89
N GLY A 96 -14.90 14.58 -9.10
CA GLY A 96 -14.24 13.36 -9.55
C GLY A 96 -12.97 13.10 -8.77
N GLU A 97 -11.84 12.90 -9.46
CA GLU A 97 -10.57 12.54 -8.81
C GLU A 97 -9.42 13.41 -9.30
N ARG A 98 -8.68 14.02 -8.37
CA ARG A 98 -7.41 14.68 -8.67
C ARG A 98 -6.28 13.65 -8.60
N VAL A 99 -5.54 13.50 -9.68
CA VAL A 99 -4.39 12.58 -9.75
C VAL A 99 -3.10 13.33 -9.41
N GLN A 100 -2.35 12.81 -8.45
CA GLN A 100 -0.99 13.25 -8.14
C GLN A 100 -0.02 12.14 -8.56
N SER A 101 0.61 12.34 -9.72
CA SER A 101 1.65 11.42 -10.22
C SER A 101 2.92 11.56 -9.41
N LEU A 102 3.47 10.43 -8.97
CA LEU A 102 4.77 10.34 -8.29
C LEU A 102 5.78 9.54 -9.15
N GLY A 103 5.27 8.61 -9.97
CA GLY A 103 6.06 7.76 -10.84
C GLY A 103 6.19 8.26 -12.28
N LYS A 104 7.06 7.59 -13.05
CA LYS A 104 7.23 7.84 -14.49
C LYS A 104 6.03 7.29 -15.27
N PRO A 105 5.54 7.99 -16.31
CA PRO A 105 4.44 7.49 -17.12
C PRO A 105 4.87 6.27 -17.96
N ARG A 106 3.94 5.32 -18.16
CA ARG A 106 4.19 4.03 -18.83
C ARG A 106 4.78 4.19 -20.23
N HIS A 107 4.37 5.18 -21.01
CA HIS A 107 4.94 5.39 -22.36
C HIS A 107 6.45 5.66 -22.31
N ALA A 108 6.92 6.48 -21.35
CA ALA A 108 8.34 6.76 -21.17
C ALA A 108 9.10 5.51 -20.69
N ILE A 109 8.46 4.65 -19.89
CA ILE A 109 9.02 3.34 -19.50
C ILE A 109 9.21 2.45 -20.75
N LEU A 110 8.19 2.36 -21.60
CA LEU A 110 8.23 1.54 -22.82
C LEU A 110 9.30 2.01 -23.81
N GLU A 111 9.49 3.33 -23.96
CA GLU A 111 10.56 3.89 -24.79
C GLU A 111 11.96 3.51 -24.29
N VAL A 112 12.16 3.49 -22.97
CA VAL A 112 13.42 3.03 -22.37
C VAL A 112 13.60 1.54 -22.59
N LEU A 113 12.55 0.74 -22.36
CA LEU A 113 12.59 -0.71 -22.54
C LEU A 113 12.95 -1.10 -23.98
N ALA A 114 12.42 -0.40 -24.98
CA ALA A 114 12.78 -0.62 -26.38
C ALA A 114 14.29 -0.40 -26.62
N ARG A 115 14.89 0.64 -26.03
CA ARG A 115 16.34 0.90 -26.13
C ARG A 115 17.16 -0.17 -25.44
N ILE A 116 16.79 -0.56 -24.21
CA ILE A 116 17.48 -1.60 -23.45
C ILE A 116 17.39 -2.95 -24.18
N GLN A 117 16.25 -3.26 -24.78
CA GLN A 117 16.06 -4.47 -25.57
C GLN A 117 17.08 -4.55 -26.72
N THR A 118 17.27 -3.46 -27.46
CA THR A 118 18.29 -3.38 -28.52
C THR A 118 19.72 -3.43 -27.96
N GLN A 119 20.01 -2.69 -26.89
CA GLN A 119 21.35 -2.63 -26.28
C GLN A 119 21.82 -3.98 -25.75
N LEU A 120 20.92 -4.73 -25.12
CA LEU A 120 21.26 -6.00 -24.46
C LEU A 120 20.93 -7.23 -25.32
N SER A 121 20.45 -7.05 -26.54
CA SER A 121 19.97 -8.13 -27.42
C SER A 121 18.98 -9.06 -26.72
N LEU A 122 18.08 -8.49 -25.94
CA LEU A 122 17.02 -9.22 -25.23
C LEU A 122 15.77 -9.35 -26.10
N THR A 123 14.93 -10.31 -25.77
CA THR A 123 13.53 -10.33 -26.22
C THR A 123 12.68 -10.12 -24.98
N LEU A 124 12.05 -8.96 -24.86
CA LEU A 124 11.16 -8.66 -23.75
C LEU A 124 9.73 -8.92 -24.19
N GLU A 125 8.99 -9.65 -23.36
CA GLU A 125 7.57 -9.92 -23.54
C GLU A 125 6.83 -9.47 -22.28
N GLY A 126 5.63 -8.94 -22.43
CA GLY A 126 4.90 -8.31 -21.33
C GLY A 126 3.57 -7.73 -21.76
N PHE A 127 2.92 -6.99 -20.86
CA PHE A 127 1.55 -6.51 -21.06
C PHE A 127 1.40 -5.59 -22.27
N SER A 128 2.44 -4.86 -22.66
CA SER A 128 2.43 -4.02 -23.87
C SER A 128 2.48 -4.82 -25.17
N HIS A 129 2.88 -6.08 -25.12
CA HIS A 129 3.00 -6.97 -26.27
C HIS A 129 1.80 -7.90 -26.43
N TRP A 130 1.00 -8.05 -25.38
CA TRP A 130 -0.12 -8.97 -25.35
C TRP A 130 -1.45 -8.28 -25.65
N THR A 131 -2.31 -9.04 -26.33
CA THR A 131 -3.75 -8.85 -26.33
C THR A 131 -4.36 -9.23 -24.98
N THR A 132 -5.61 -8.86 -24.76
CA THR A 132 -6.36 -9.29 -23.57
C THR A 132 -6.46 -10.82 -23.47
N ASP A 133 -6.66 -11.52 -24.59
CA ASP A 133 -6.76 -12.99 -24.62
C ASP A 133 -5.44 -13.68 -24.23
N GLU A 134 -4.31 -13.15 -24.70
CA GLU A 134 -2.99 -13.62 -24.28
C GLU A 134 -2.77 -13.35 -22.80
N LEU A 135 -3.15 -12.16 -22.30
CA LEU A 135 -3.05 -11.88 -20.88
C LEU A 135 -3.91 -12.83 -20.05
N MET A 136 -5.15 -13.11 -20.45
CA MET A 136 -6.02 -14.09 -19.80
C MET A 136 -5.36 -15.48 -19.78
N THR A 137 -4.73 -15.89 -20.89
CA THR A 137 -4.01 -17.16 -20.98
C THR A 137 -2.83 -17.21 -20.00
N HIS A 138 -2.03 -16.14 -19.89
CA HIS A 138 -0.90 -16.07 -18.96
C HIS A 138 -1.33 -15.94 -17.50
N THR A 139 -2.46 -15.29 -17.23
CA THR A 139 -2.87 -14.89 -15.88
C THR A 139 -3.93 -15.80 -15.25
N GLY A 140 -4.75 -16.46 -16.06
CA GLY A 140 -5.98 -17.13 -15.63
C GLY A 140 -7.11 -16.18 -15.26
N LEU A 141 -6.95 -14.87 -15.50
CA LEU A 141 -8.00 -13.89 -15.26
C LEU A 141 -9.13 -14.02 -16.28
N ALA A 142 -10.35 -13.68 -15.87
CA ALA A 142 -11.44 -13.44 -16.79
C ALA A 142 -11.19 -12.13 -17.58
N GLN A 143 -11.91 -11.95 -18.68
CA GLN A 143 -11.72 -10.82 -19.60
C GLN A 143 -11.74 -9.45 -18.90
N GLY A 144 -12.78 -9.15 -18.11
CA GLY A 144 -12.89 -7.85 -17.43
C GLY A 144 -11.69 -7.53 -16.52
N PRO A 145 -11.34 -8.40 -15.55
CA PRO A 145 -10.12 -8.23 -14.74
C PRO A 145 -8.82 -8.14 -15.56
N ALA A 146 -8.71 -8.88 -16.67
CA ALA A 146 -7.55 -8.79 -17.56
C ALA A 146 -7.46 -7.39 -18.21
N GLU A 147 -8.56 -6.88 -18.77
CA GLU A 147 -8.63 -5.52 -19.34
C GLU A 147 -8.28 -4.45 -18.31
N GLN A 148 -8.80 -4.59 -17.07
CA GLN A 148 -8.46 -3.69 -15.96
C GLN A 148 -6.96 -3.74 -15.64
N ALA A 149 -6.37 -4.93 -15.54
CA ALA A 149 -4.95 -5.10 -15.27
C ALA A 149 -4.05 -4.54 -16.38
N MET A 150 -4.51 -4.52 -17.64
CA MET A 150 -3.81 -3.89 -18.77
C MET A 150 -3.81 -2.36 -18.72
N ALA A 151 -4.73 -1.73 -18.00
CA ALA A 151 -4.91 -0.28 -17.91
C ALA A 151 -3.84 0.42 -17.02
N ARG A 152 -2.57 0.00 -17.16
CA ARG A 152 -1.41 0.52 -16.42
C ARG A 152 -0.95 1.86 -16.97
N ARG A 153 -0.53 2.74 -16.08
CA ARG A 153 -0.09 4.11 -16.37
C ARG A 153 1.29 4.44 -15.82
N TYR A 154 1.82 3.68 -14.87
CA TYR A 154 3.09 3.98 -14.19
C TYR A 154 4.04 2.77 -14.08
N SER A 155 3.68 1.67 -14.75
CA SER A 155 4.40 0.40 -14.65
C SER A 155 4.16 -0.48 -15.88
N GLU A 156 5.16 -1.30 -16.22
CA GLU A 156 5.11 -2.33 -17.27
C GLU A 156 5.50 -3.71 -16.71
N PRO A 157 4.56 -4.66 -16.57
CA PRO A 157 4.85 -6.03 -16.19
C PRO A 157 5.43 -6.82 -17.38
N LEU A 158 6.58 -7.43 -17.15
CA LEU A 158 7.27 -8.28 -18.09
C LEU A 158 7.22 -9.75 -17.63
N LEU A 159 7.11 -10.65 -18.59
CA LEU A 159 7.39 -12.06 -18.39
C LEU A 159 8.90 -12.26 -18.40
N TRP A 160 9.51 -12.21 -17.22
CA TRP A 160 10.96 -12.42 -17.11
C TRP A 160 11.29 -13.91 -16.95
N PRO A 161 12.08 -14.52 -17.85
CA PRO A 161 12.48 -15.92 -17.72
C PRO A 161 13.24 -16.15 -16.41
N LYS A 162 12.92 -17.22 -15.68
CA LYS A 162 13.52 -17.49 -14.36
C LYS A 162 15.02 -17.76 -14.44
N GLU A 163 15.47 -18.27 -15.58
CA GLU A 163 16.83 -18.68 -15.86
C GLU A 163 17.71 -17.51 -16.31
N GLN A 164 17.10 -16.36 -16.66
CA GLN A 164 17.86 -15.20 -17.12
C GLN A 164 18.32 -14.32 -15.94
N PRO A 165 19.63 -14.04 -15.84
CA PRO A 165 20.18 -13.17 -14.80
C PRO A 165 19.58 -11.76 -14.91
N LEU A 166 19.09 -11.25 -13.79
CA LEU A 166 18.41 -9.95 -13.75
C LEU A 166 19.41 -8.79 -13.64
N GLU A 167 20.65 -9.04 -13.24
CA GLU A 167 21.63 -8.03 -12.83
C GLU A 167 21.93 -7.02 -13.94
N ARG A 168 22.24 -7.51 -15.15
CA ARG A 168 22.53 -6.62 -16.30
C ARG A 168 21.33 -5.80 -16.72
N PHE A 169 20.14 -6.39 -16.66
CA PHE A 169 18.89 -5.69 -16.98
C PHE A 169 18.57 -4.63 -15.94
N SER A 170 18.67 -4.96 -14.65
CA SER A 170 18.51 -4.01 -13.54
C SER A 170 19.50 -2.86 -13.62
N GLN A 171 20.76 -3.11 -14.00
CA GLN A 171 21.75 -2.05 -14.19
C GLN A 171 21.34 -1.10 -15.33
N ALA A 172 20.94 -1.64 -16.48
CA ALA A 172 20.48 -0.83 -17.61
C ALA A 172 19.20 -0.04 -17.29
N LEU A 173 18.29 -0.60 -16.49
CA LEU A 173 17.12 0.13 -15.99
C LEU A 173 17.54 1.30 -15.09
N ALA A 174 18.48 1.06 -14.17
CA ALA A 174 18.94 2.06 -13.21
C ALA A 174 19.60 3.27 -13.89
N GLU A 175 20.29 3.09 -15.01
CA GLU A 175 20.86 4.16 -15.84
C GLU A 175 19.80 5.14 -16.39
N HIS A 176 18.52 4.76 -16.34
CA HIS A 176 17.38 5.56 -16.79
C HIS A 176 16.38 5.89 -15.67
N ASP A 177 16.80 5.82 -14.41
CA ASP A 177 15.96 5.89 -13.20
C ASP A 177 14.70 5.00 -13.29
N LEU A 178 14.89 3.79 -13.82
CA LEU A 178 13.91 2.72 -13.74
C LEU A 178 14.42 1.62 -12.83
N GLN A 179 13.48 0.83 -12.32
CA GLN A 179 13.76 -0.36 -11.52
C GLN A 179 12.82 -1.49 -11.94
N GLY A 180 13.28 -2.73 -11.72
CA GLY A 180 12.47 -3.93 -11.86
C GLY A 180 12.14 -4.48 -10.48
N LEU A 181 10.85 -4.56 -10.14
CA LEU A 181 10.37 -5.18 -8.92
C LEU A 181 9.81 -6.56 -9.24
N ARG A 182 10.39 -7.61 -8.64
CA ARG A 182 9.89 -8.97 -8.84
C ARG A 182 8.62 -9.17 -8.03
N GLY A 183 7.48 -9.22 -8.72
CA GLY A 183 6.22 -9.70 -8.15
C GLY A 183 6.12 -11.22 -8.28
N GLY A 184 4.94 -11.78 -8.00
CA GLY A 184 4.71 -13.22 -8.09
C GLY A 184 5.12 -13.83 -9.44
N ARG A 185 4.37 -13.53 -10.50
CA ARG A 185 4.64 -14.06 -11.85
C ARG A 185 5.43 -13.12 -12.76
N PHE A 186 5.31 -11.82 -12.55
CA PHE A 186 5.84 -10.81 -13.46
C PHE A 186 6.93 -9.98 -12.78
N LEU A 187 7.87 -9.51 -13.59
CA LEU A 187 8.78 -8.43 -13.23
C LEU A 187 8.11 -7.10 -13.58
N HIS A 188 7.83 -6.27 -12.60
CA HIS A 188 7.22 -4.96 -12.81
C HIS A 188 8.32 -3.91 -13.01
N VAL A 189 8.44 -3.39 -14.23
CA VAL A 189 9.31 -2.25 -14.52
C VAL A 189 8.56 -0.96 -14.21
N GLN A 190 9.16 -0.09 -13.42
CA GLN A 190 8.58 1.19 -13.00
C GLN A 190 9.67 2.23 -12.76
N GLY A 191 9.29 3.48 -12.48
CA GLY A 191 10.22 4.50 -12.01
C GLY A 191 10.79 4.17 -10.61
N GLN A 192 11.74 4.97 -10.14
CA GLN A 192 12.34 4.88 -8.78
C GLN A 192 11.37 5.33 -7.67
N HIS A 193 10.08 5.01 -7.80
CA HIS A 193 9.05 5.24 -6.81
C HIS A 193 8.66 3.94 -6.11
N ASP A 194 8.17 4.04 -4.89
CA ASP A 194 7.59 2.93 -4.14
C ASP A 194 6.37 3.37 -3.30
N LYS A 195 5.74 2.41 -2.62
CA LYS A 195 4.54 2.65 -1.82
C LYS A 195 4.72 3.67 -0.71
N SER A 196 5.93 3.87 -0.21
CA SER A 196 6.26 4.82 0.86
C SER A 196 6.20 6.28 0.42
N ASP A 197 6.40 6.57 -0.88
CA ASP A 197 6.36 7.93 -1.43
C ASP A 197 5.00 8.59 -1.22
N ALA A 198 3.93 7.79 -1.09
CA ALA A 198 2.60 8.31 -0.80
C ALA A 198 2.42 8.74 0.66
N LEU A 199 3.23 8.25 1.61
CA LEU A 199 3.00 8.49 3.04
C LEU A 199 3.20 9.95 3.44
N GLY A 200 4.15 10.66 2.83
CA GLY A 200 4.35 12.09 3.07
C GLY A 200 3.13 12.94 2.71
N PRO A 201 2.67 12.91 1.44
CA PRO A 201 1.45 13.60 1.02
C PRO A 201 0.20 13.19 1.80
N LEU A 202 0.05 11.90 2.15
CA LEU A 202 -1.06 11.43 2.98
C LEU A 202 -1.02 12.00 4.40
N ARG A 203 0.16 12.05 5.03
CA ARG A 203 0.34 12.66 6.35
C ARG A 203 -0.01 14.14 6.33
N GLU A 204 0.43 14.88 5.30
CA GLU A 204 0.10 16.30 5.16
C GLU A 204 -1.40 16.51 4.97
N HIS A 205 -2.03 15.76 4.05
CA HIS A 205 -3.46 15.83 3.81
C HIS A 205 -4.28 15.59 5.07
N TYR A 206 -4.01 14.49 5.77
CA TYR A 206 -4.75 14.13 6.99
C TYR A 206 -4.37 14.96 8.21
N HIS A 207 -3.17 15.56 8.24
CA HIS A 207 -2.85 16.56 9.24
C HIS A 207 -3.78 17.77 9.13
N HIS A 208 -3.99 18.26 7.91
CA HIS A 208 -4.92 19.36 7.66
C HIS A 208 -6.39 18.97 7.93
N GLU A 209 -6.80 17.78 7.51
CA GLU A 209 -8.19 17.32 7.69
C GLU A 209 -8.54 17.03 9.16
N LEU A 210 -7.63 16.40 9.90
CA LEU A 210 -7.88 15.93 11.27
C LEU A 210 -7.39 16.91 12.34
N GLY A 211 -6.71 17.99 11.96
CA GLY A 211 -6.22 19.06 12.86
C GLY A 211 -5.05 18.66 13.76
N GLN A 212 -4.45 17.49 13.53
CA GLN A 212 -3.29 16.97 14.26
C GLN A 212 -2.51 15.99 13.38
N ALA A 213 -1.21 15.81 13.64
CA ALA A 213 -0.41 14.87 12.87
C ALA A 213 -0.93 13.43 13.07
N PRO A 214 -1.31 12.70 12.00
CA PRO A 214 -1.84 11.36 12.13
C PRO A 214 -0.74 10.33 12.40
N VAL A 215 -1.07 9.33 13.20
CA VAL A 215 -0.33 8.08 13.32
C VAL A 215 -0.68 7.21 12.11
N ILE A 216 0.32 6.92 11.28
CA ILE A 216 0.18 6.05 10.12
C ILE A 216 0.35 4.60 10.56
N VAL A 217 -0.71 3.82 10.33
CA VAL A 217 -0.73 2.36 10.49
C VAL A 217 -0.61 1.74 9.11
N ALA A 218 0.57 1.19 8.79
CA ALA A 218 0.80 0.50 7.53
C ALA A 218 0.68 -1.02 7.68
N LEU A 219 -0.03 -1.67 6.74
CA LEU A 219 -0.17 -3.13 6.68
C LEU A 219 0.24 -3.63 5.29
N GLY A 220 1.04 -4.69 5.25
CA GLY A 220 1.50 -5.32 4.02
C GLY A 220 2.11 -6.70 4.29
N ASP A 221 2.17 -7.56 3.28
CA ASP A 221 2.68 -8.92 3.38
C ASP A 221 3.98 -9.12 2.59
N GLY A 222 4.18 -8.38 1.49
CA GLY A 222 5.23 -8.62 0.50
C GLY A 222 6.36 -7.58 0.45
N ASP A 223 7.43 -7.91 -0.29
CA ASP A 223 8.64 -7.06 -0.37
C ASP A 223 8.35 -5.64 -0.90
N ASN A 224 7.33 -5.47 -1.74
CA ASN A 224 6.89 -4.16 -2.24
C ASN A 224 6.28 -3.27 -1.15
N ASP A 225 5.94 -3.81 0.02
CA ASP A 225 5.46 -3.06 1.18
C ASP A 225 6.57 -2.64 2.14
N ARG A 226 7.77 -3.22 2.00
CA ARG A 226 8.89 -3.03 2.93
C ARG A 226 9.19 -1.55 3.19
N ALA A 227 9.27 -0.75 2.14
CA ALA A 227 9.56 0.68 2.26
C ALA A 227 8.42 1.43 3.00
N MET A 228 7.16 1.12 2.67
CA MET A 228 5.99 1.70 3.34
C MET A 228 5.98 1.36 4.84
N LEU A 229 6.18 0.08 5.17
CA LEU A 229 6.28 -0.39 6.54
C LEU A 229 7.46 0.26 7.29
N ALA A 230 8.60 0.45 6.61
CA ALA A 230 9.77 1.10 7.17
C ALA A 230 9.61 2.61 7.42
N GLN A 231 8.53 3.24 6.98
CA GLN A 231 8.24 4.67 7.20
C GLN A 231 6.97 4.93 8.03
N ALA A 232 6.22 3.88 8.36
CA ALA A 232 5.02 3.95 9.19
C ALA A 232 5.34 4.07 10.69
N ASP A 233 4.37 4.56 11.45
CA ASP A 233 4.43 4.62 12.93
C ASP A 233 4.08 3.26 13.53
N TRP A 234 3.12 2.57 12.91
CA TRP A 234 2.86 1.14 13.10
C TRP A 234 3.15 0.39 11.80
N ALA A 235 4.12 -0.52 11.84
CA ALA A 235 4.39 -1.45 10.76
C ALA A 235 3.79 -2.82 11.11
N VAL A 236 2.74 -3.20 10.41
CA VAL A 236 2.10 -4.51 10.57
C VAL A 236 2.48 -5.38 9.38
N VAL A 237 3.27 -6.41 9.66
CA VAL A 237 3.63 -7.43 8.66
C VAL A 237 2.55 -8.50 8.69
N ILE A 238 1.79 -8.63 7.61
CA ILE A 238 0.79 -9.68 7.44
C ILE A 238 1.48 -10.96 6.94
N ARG A 239 1.08 -12.11 7.50
CA ARG A 239 1.63 -13.40 7.10
C ARG A 239 1.05 -13.82 5.75
N SER A 240 1.92 -14.23 4.85
CA SER A 240 1.58 -14.87 3.58
C SER A 240 1.81 -16.38 3.67
N PRO A 241 1.00 -17.21 2.99
CA PRO A 241 1.27 -18.64 2.85
C PRO A 241 2.45 -18.94 1.92
N ASN A 242 2.87 -17.97 1.08
CA ASN A 242 3.78 -18.22 -0.04
C ASN A 242 5.23 -17.83 0.22
N HIS A 243 5.49 -17.03 1.25
CA HIS A 243 6.84 -16.58 1.61
C HIS A 243 6.95 -16.30 3.11
N SER A 244 8.19 -16.20 3.58
CA SER A 244 8.45 -15.83 4.98
C SER A 244 8.03 -14.37 5.26
N PRO A 245 7.62 -14.06 6.49
CA PRO A 245 7.31 -12.68 6.87
C PRO A 245 8.51 -11.74 6.67
N LEU A 246 8.21 -10.51 6.25
CA LEU A 246 9.19 -9.45 6.12
C LEU A 246 9.85 -9.13 7.46
N GLN A 247 11.15 -8.91 7.43
CA GLN A 247 11.86 -8.25 8.52
C GLN A 247 11.77 -6.75 8.31
N VAL A 248 11.25 -6.03 9.31
CA VAL A 248 11.24 -4.57 9.34
C VAL A 248 12.20 -4.17 10.45
N ASP A 249 13.22 -3.38 10.12
CA ASP A 249 14.24 -2.98 11.09
C ASP A 249 13.64 -2.28 12.31
N ALA A 250 14.30 -2.35 13.45
CA ALA A 250 13.88 -1.55 14.60
C ALA A 250 14.19 -0.06 14.34
N LYS A 251 13.21 0.82 14.58
CA LYS A 251 13.41 2.27 14.57
C LYS A 251 12.77 2.86 15.81
N ALA A 252 13.49 3.77 16.48
CA ALA A 252 12.96 4.44 17.67
C ALA A 252 11.61 5.10 17.36
N GLY A 253 10.61 4.85 18.21
CA GLY A 253 9.25 5.37 18.06
C GLY A 253 8.33 4.57 17.13
N ARG A 254 8.83 3.67 16.28
CA ARG A 254 8.00 2.76 15.49
C ARG A 254 7.57 1.56 16.33
N LYS A 255 6.30 1.17 16.19
CA LYS A 255 5.78 -0.10 16.68
C LYS A 255 5.70 -1.10 15.52
N THR A 256 6.11 -2.33 15.76
CA THR A 256 6.06 -3.42 14.77
C THR A 256 5.16 -4.53 15.28
N MET A 257 4.32 -5.09 14.41
CA MET A 257 3.43 -6.18 14.74
C MET A 257 3.49 -7.26 13.66
N LEU A 258 3.46 -8.52 14.09
CA LEU A 258 3.31 -9.70 13.24
C LEU A 258 2.15 -10.53 13.80
N PRO A 259 0.91 -10.31 13.34
CA PRO A 259 -0.26 -11.05 13.79
C PRO A 259 -0.11 -12.55 13.57
N ALA A 260 -0.89 -13.35 14.30
CA ALA A 260 -0.86 -14.82 14.15
C ALA A 260 -1.58 -15.26 12.87
N GLY A 261 -2.67 -14.59 12.51
CA GLY A 261 -3.45 -14.87 11.29
C GLY A 261 -2.73 -14.47 10.00
N ILE A 262 -3.15 -15.10 8.91
CA ILE A 262 -2.75 -14.77 7.53
C ILE A 262 -3.77 -13.82 6.89
N GLY A 263 -3.33 -13.03 5.91
CA GLY A 263 -4.19 -12.13 5.12
C GLY A 263 -5.24 -11.38 5.95
N PRO A 264 -6.54 -11.40 5.54
CA PRO A 264 -7.59 -10.63 6.20
C PRO A 264 -7.81 -11.00 7.68
N PHE A 265 -7.48 -12.24 8.08
CA PHE A 265 -7.57 -12.67 9.47
C PHE A 265 -6.49 -12.00 10.35
N GLY A 266 -5.26 -11.96 9.83
CA GLY A 266 -4.15 -11.24 10.48
C GLY A 266 -4.40 -9.73 10.51
N TRP A 267 -4.95 -9.20 9.41
CA TRP A 267 -5.34 -7.80 9.29
C TRP A 267 -6.37 -7.40 10.37
N ASN A 268 -7.42 -8.21 10.52
CA ASN A 268 -8.45 -8.01 11.54
C ASN A 268 -7.87 -8.00 12.97
N GLN A 269 -6.99 -8.97 13.28
CA GLN A 269 -6.31 -9.05 14.58
C GLN A 269 -5.47 -7.80 14.86
N ALA A 270 -4.73 -7.32 13.87
CA ALA A 270 -3.86 -6.15 14.01
C ALA A 270 -4.66 -4.89 14.29
N ILE A 271 -5.68 -4.62 13.48
CA ILE A 271 -6.50 -3.42 13.62
C ILE A 271 -7.20 -3.41 14.97
N HIS A 272 -7.81 -4.52 15.40
CA HIS A 272 -8.41 -4.58 16.74
C HIS A 272 -7.40 -4.27 17.84
N HIS A 273 -6.21 -4.90 17.80
CA HIS A 273 -5.16 -4.64 18.77
C HIS A 273 -4.75 -3.16 18.83
N ILE A 274 -4.60 -2.51 17.68
CA ILE A 274 -4.20 -1.09 17.59
C ILE A 274 -5.32 -0.17 18.08
N LEU A 275 -6.56 -0.45 17.71
CA LEU A 275 -7.72 0.30 18.19
C LEU A 275 -7.86 0.19 19.71
N ASP A 276 -7.70 -1.02 20.26
CA ASP A 276 -7.76 -1.26 21.70
C ASP A 276 -6.57 -0.59 22.43
N HIS A 277 -5.37 -0.58 21.83
CA HIS A 277 -4.20 0.11 22.37
C HIS A 277 -4.45 1.62 22.59
N TYR A 278 -5.19 2.25 21.67
CA TYR A 278 -5.58 3.66 21.77
C TYR A 278 -6.99 3.86 22.36
N GLN A 279 -7.59 2.80 22.92
CA GLN A 279 -8.87 2.82 23.61
C GLN A 279 -10.03 3.31 22.73
N PHE A 280 -10.09 2.88 21.47
CA PHE A 280 -11.25 3.10 20.60
C PHE A 280 -12.36 2.08 20.92
N ASP A 281 -13.43 2.54 21.58
CA ASP A 281 -14.57 1.72 22.05
C ASP A 281 -15.53 1.26 20.94
#